data_AF-A0A9N9HU71-F1
#
_entry.id   AF-A0A9N9HU71-F1
#
_cell.length_a   1.000
_cell.length_b   1.000
_cell.length_c   1.000
_cell.angle_alpha   90.00
_cell.angle_beta   90.00
_cell.angle_gamma   90.00
#
_symmetry.space_group_name_H-M   'P 1'
#
loop_
_entity.id
_entity.type
_entity.pdbx_description
1 polymer ?
#
loop_
_entity_poly.entity_id
_entity_poly.type
_entity_poly.pdbx_seq_one_letter_code
_entity_poly.pdbx_strand_id
1 'polypeptide(L)'
;MKKTTGDTERLRDETIYLAFKASQPSKYLLPIYNAGKFEISPYETPTNVTLEIYEEMPHMFQILGFSELASFSFQRTAKFIREAVITASGKSISTQMTNSSNYIRINANKKFSPLKECDYSVLEWQNVGCAPNIEVSKIPMNTPNGSKTR
;
A
#
# COMPACT_ATOMS: atom_id res chain seq x y z
N MET A 1 -11.55 -0.16 -5.10
CA MET A 1 -10.26 0.55 -5.23
C MET A 1 -9.21 -0.40 -5.78
N LYS A 2 -8.36 0.01 -6.73
CA LYS A 2 -7.31 -0.85 -7.31
C LYS A 2 -5.91 -0.33 -6.96
N LYS A 3 -4.99 -1.24 -6.63
CA LYS A 3 -3.60 -0.98 -6.30
C LYS A 3 -2.66 -1.94 -7.04
N THR A 4 -1.48 -1.45 -7.40
CA THR A 4 -0.49 -2.21 -8.16
C THR A 4 0.91 -1.91 -7.64
N THR A 5 1.70 -2.94 -7.38
CA THR A 5 3.06 -2.86 -6.82
C THR A 5 3.98 -3.86 -7.50
N GLY A 6 5.29 -3.59 -7.51
CA GLY A 6 6.32 -4.60 -7.76
C GLY A 6 6.60 -5.41 -6.49
N ASP A 7 7.23 -6.58 -6.59
CA ASP A 7 7.61 -7.39 -5.43
C ASP A 7 9.08 -7.30 -5.03
N THR A 8 9.91 -6.65 -5.85
CA THR A 8 11.38 -6.59 -5.69
C THR A 8 11.81 -5.52 -4.68
N GLU A 9 11.03 -4.44 -4.53
CA GLU A 9 11.35 -3.30 -3.64
C GLU A 9 10.20 -2.96 -2.68
N ARG A 10 9.75 -3.95 -1.88
CA ARG A 10 8.55 -3.83 -1.02
C ARG A 10 8.57 -2.66 -0.04
N LEU A 11 9.76 -2.24 0.41
CA LEU A 11 9.93 -1.12 1.33
C LEU A 11 9.48 0.23 0.74
N ARG A 12 9.46 0.38 -0.59
CA ARG A 12 9.01 1.61 -1.28
C ARG A 12 7.53 1.57 -1.67
N ASP A 13 6.93 0.40 -1.60
CA ASP A 13 5.49 0.20 -1.83
C ASP A 13 4.74 -0.06 -0.51
N GLU A 14 5.34 0.27 0.64
CA GLU A 14 4.80 0.12 1.98
C GLU A 14 3.45 0.83 2.15
N THR A 15 3.29 1.99 1.49
CA THR A 15 2.01 2.72 1.48
C THR A 15 0.89 1.95 0.80
N ILE A 16 1.22 1.12 -0.21
CA ILE A 16 0.26 0.24 -0.89
C ILE A 16 -0.15 -0.90 0.04
N TYR A 17 0.81 -1.51 0.73
CA TYR A 17 0.55 -2.58 1.71
C TYR A 17 -0.21 -2.05 2.93
N LEU A 18 0.06 -0.83 3.39
CA LEU A 18 -0.69 -0.18 4.47
C LEU A 18 -2.14 0.10 4.06
N ALA A 19 -2.36 0.62 2.84
CA ALA A 19 -3.71 0.81 2.32
C ALA A 19 -4.47 -0.53 2.17
N PHE A 20 -3.75 -1.60 1.81
CA PHE A 20 -4.29 -2.96 1.79
C PHE A 20 -4.67 -3.44 3.20
N LYS A 21 -3.82 -3.25 4.20
CA LYS A 21 -4.10 -3.54 5.62
C LYS A 21 -5.36 -2.80 6.10
N ALA A 22 -5.47 -1.52 5.77
CA ALA A 22 -6.63 -0.68 6.10
C ALA A 22 -7.94 -1.15 5.46
N SER A 23 -7.89 -1.91 4.36
CA SER A 23 -9.08 -2.46 3.70
C SER A 23 -9.65 -3.71 4.38
N GLN A 24 -8.97 -4.25 5.39
CA GLN A 24 -9.43 -5.40 6.17
C GLN A 24 -9.37 -5.11 7.68
N PRO A 25 -10.14 -4.11 8.16
CA PRO A 25 -10.04 -3.66 9.54
C PRO A 25 -10.45 -4.72 10.58
N SER A 26 -11.28 -5.70 10.20
CA SER A 26 -11.62 -6.84 11.07
C SER A 26 -10.47 -7.84 11.24
N LYS A 27 -9.50 -7.86 10.30
CA LYS A 27 -8.37 -8.79 10.31
C LYS A 27 -7.10 -8.12 10.82
N TYR A 28 -6.89 -6.85 10.49
CA TYR A 28 -5.68 -6.14 10.81
C TYR A 28 -5.98 -4.82 11.51
N LEU A 29 -5.49 -4.68 12.73
CA LEU A 29 -5.50 -3.41 13.44
C LEU A 29 -4.50 -2.46 12.79
N LEU A 30 -4.92 -1.22 12.52
CA LEU A 30 -4.02 -0.17 12.06
C LEU A 30 -2.94 0.10 13.11
N PRO A 31 -1.76 0.63 12.71
CA PRO A 31 -0.68 0.95 13.63
C PRO A 31 -1.16 1.75 14.85
N ILE A 32 -0.53 1.49 16.00
CA ILE A 32 -0.95 1.93 17.34
C ILE A 32 -1.25 3.44 17.41
N TYR A 33 -0.49 4.27 16.67
CA TYR A 33 -0.68 5.72 16.62
C TYR A 33 -2.05 6.15 16.05
N ASN A 34 -2.73 5.28 15.29
CA ASN A 34 -4.09 5.49 14.75
C ASN A 34 -5.15 4.55 15.38
N ALA A 35 -4.75 3.60 16.23
CA ALA A 35 -5.60 2.49 16.67
C ALA A 35 -6.76 2.89 17.61
N GLY A 36 -6.68 4.04 18.29
CA GLY A 36 -7.68 4.44 19.29
C GLY A 36 -8.98 5.05 18.76
N LYS A 37 -9.15 5.18 17.43
CA LYS A 37 -10.32 5.84 16.82
C LYS A 37 -11.12 4.96 15.86
N PHE A 38 -10.69 3.72 15.62
CA PHE A 38 -11.34 2.87 14.63
C PHE A 38 -12.71 2.35 15.12
N GLU A 39 -12.83 2.06 16.42
CA GLU A 39 -14.07 1.59 17.05
C GLU A 39 -15.23 2.60 16.99
N ILE A 40 -14.90 3.90 16.84
CA ILE A 40 -15.87 5.00 16.68
C ILE A 40 -15.93 5.52 15.24
N SER A 41 -15.29 4.83 14.30
CA SER A 41 -15.24 5.26 12.91
C SER A 41 -16.63 5.16 12.26
N PRO A 42 -17.12 6.20 11.56
CA PRO A 42 -18.36 6.09 10.79
C PRO A 42 -18.22 5.20 9.54
N TYR A 43 -17.00 4.73 9.25
CA TYR A 43 -16.68 3.87 8.11
C TYR A 43 -16.62 2.40 8.54
N GLU A 44 -17.77 1.83 8.87
CA GLU A 44 -17.90 0.43 9.30
C GLU A 44 -17.73 -0.55 8.13
N THR A 45 -18.12 -0.15 6.92
CA THR A 45 -18.01 -0.98 5.72
C THR A 45 -16.66 -0.79 5.04
N PRO A 46 -15.80 -1.81 4.98
CA PRO A 46 -14.51 -1.70 4.31
C PRO A 46 -14.69 -1.51 2.80
N THR A 47 -13.81 -0.70 2.20
CA THR A 47 -13.79 -0.54 0.74
C THR A 47 -13.24 -1.81 0.09
N ASN A 48 -13.93 -2.35 -0.92
CA ASN A 48 -13.41 -3.46 -1.72
C ASN A 48 -12.12 -3.06 -2.45
N VAL A 49 -11.07 -3.86 -2.29
CA VAL A 49 -9.74 -3.61 -2.84
C VAL A 49 -9.33 -4.70 -3.83
N THR A 50 -8.79 -4.29 -4.98
CA THR A 50 -8.03 -5.17 -5.87
C THR A 50 -6.54 -4.85 -5.74
N LEU A 51 -5.73 -5.79 -5.26
CA LEU A 51 -4.27 -5.66 -5.19
C LEU A 51 -3.61 -6.59 -6.22
N GLU A 52 -2.76 -6.01 -7.06
CA GLU A 52 -1.97 -6.75 -8.04
C GLU A 52 -0.47 -6.56 -7.74
N ILE A 53 0.22 -7.67 -7.46
CA ILE A 53 1.66 -7.70 -7.22
C ILE A 53 2.34 -8.27 -8.46
N TYR A 54 3.21 -7.49 -9.10
CA TYR A 54 3.93 -7.91 -10.30
C TYR A 54 5.28 -8.48 -9.88
N GLU A 55 5.53 -9.74 -10.20
CA GLU A 55 6.77 -10.43 -9.83
C GLU A 55 7.94 -9.89 -10.63
N GLU A 56 9.11 -9.82 -9.98
CA GLU A 56 10.39 -9.38 -10.55
C GLU A 56 10.36 -7.94 -11.07
N MET A 57 9.33 -7.18 -10.71
CA MET A 57 9.20 -5.77 -11.05
C MET A 57 9.68 -4.89 -9.90
N PRO A 58 10.44 -3.82 -10.20
CA PRO A 58 10.84 -2.84 -9.20
C PRO A 58 9.65 -1.95 -8.78
N HIS A 59 9.89 -1.12 -7.77
CA HIS A 59 8.97 -0.05 -7.41
C HIS A 59 8.74 0.87 -8.63
N MET A 60 7.50 1.30 -8.83
CA MET A 60 7.10 2.15 -9.97
C MET A 60 7.48 1.58 -11.35
N PHE A 61 7.51 0.25 -11.53
CA PHE A 61 7.82 -0.37 -12.83
C PHE A 61 6.96 0.14 -13.99
N GLN A 62 5.81 0.77 -13.72
CA GLN A 62 4.95 1.39 -14.72
C GLN A 62 5.65 2.54 -15.49
N ILE A 63 6.70 3.15 -14.93
CA ILE A 63 7.51 4.15 -15.66
C ILE A 63 8.38 3.52 -16.75
N LEU A 64 8.63 2.21 -16.65
CA LEU A 64 9.40 1.45 -17.61
C LEU A 64 8.51 1.14 -18.82
N GLY A 65 8.19 2.16 -19.61
CA GLY A 65 7.21 2.07 -20.71
C GLY A 65 7.56 1.03 -21.80
N PHE A 66 8.82 0.59 -21.88
CA PHE A 66 9.26 -0.50 -22.75
C PHE A 66 8.94 -1.90 -22.20
N SER A 67 8.58 -2.02 -20.92
CA SER A 67 8.23 -3.30 -20.29
C SER A 67 6.83 -3.73 -20.72
N GLU A 68 6.72 -4.97 -21.20
CA GLU A 68 5.42 -5.57 -21.49
C GLU A 68 4.54 -5.67 -20.24
N LEU A 69 5.14 -5.90 -19.07
CA LEU A 69 4.40 -5.94 -17.80
C LEU A 69 3.87 -4.56 -17.41
N ALA A 70 4.64 -3.49 -17.66
CA ALA A 70 4.16 -2.12 -17.46
C ALA A 70 2.94 -1.85 -18.34
N SER A 71 3.02 -2.16 -19.63
CA SER A 71 1.89 -2.05 -20.57
C SER A 71 0.68 -2.89 -20.14
N PHE A 72 0.90 -4.12 -19.70
CA PHE A 72 -0.15 -5.01 -19.19
C PHE A 72 -0.83 -4.41 -17.94
N SER A 73 -0.05 -3.82 -17.03
CA SER A 73 -0.57 -3.16 -15.83
C SER A 73 -1.46 -1.96 -16.16
N PHE A 74 -1.08 -1.16 -17.18
CA PHE A 74 -1.90 -0.06 -17.67
C PHE A 74 -3.22 -0.57 -18.27
N GLN A 75 -3.17 -1.60 -19.12
CA GLN A 75 -4.38 -2.19 -19.71
C GLN A 75 -5.35 -2.70 -18.63
N ARG A 76 -4.83 -3.39 -17.61
CA ARG A 76 -5.64 -3.89 -16.49
C ARG A 76 -6.19 -2.76 -15.62
N THR A 77 -5.48 -1.64 -15.50
CA THR A 77 -5.93 -0.47 -14.77
C THR A 77 -7.01 0.28 -15.55
N ALA A 78 -6.82 0.48 -16.85
CA ALA A 78 -7.82 1.07 -17.74
C ALA A 78 -9.11 0.23 -17.77
N LYS A 79 -9.01 -1.11 -17.81
CA LYS A 79 -10.17 -1.99 -17.69
C LYS A 79 -10.90 -1.76 -16.37
N PHE A 80 -10.18 -1.76 -15.24
CA PHE A 80 -10.80 -1.49 -13.93
C PHE A 80 -11.52 -0.14 -13.88
N ILE A 81 -10.89 0.94 -14.38
CA ILE A 81 -11.48 2.27 -14.41
C ILE A 81 -12.75 2.28 -15.26
N ARG A 82 -12.70 1.67 -16.45
CA ARG A 82 -13.86 1.56 -17.34
C ARG A 82 -15.03 0.88 -16.62
N GLU A 83 -14.80 -0.27 -15.99
CA GLU A 83 -15.86 -0.97 -15.26
C GLU A 83 -16.37 -0.14 -14.09
N ALA A 84 -15.49 0.48 -13.31
CA ALA A 84 -15.88 1.33 -12.18
C ALA A 84 -16.78 2.50 -12.61
N VAL A 85 -16.46 3.13 -13.74
CA VAL A 85 -17.25 4.23 -14.31
C VAL A 85 -18.60 3.74 -14.83
N ILE A 86 -18.62 2.59 -15.53
CA ILE A 86 -19.88 1.99 -16.01
C ILE A 86 -20.79 1.65 -14.84
N THR A 87 -20.27 0.99 -13.80
CA THR A 87 -21.01 0.66 -12.58
C THR A 87 -21.56 1.92 -11.89
N ALA A 88 -20.73 2.95 -11.71
CA ALA A 88 -21.15 4.20 -11.08
C ALA A 88 -22.22 4.95 -11.89
N SER A 89 -22.22 4.82 -13.22
CA SER A 89 -23.21 5.43 -14.11
C SER A 89 -24.56 4.72 -14.18
N GLY A 90 -24.72 3.60 -13.46
CA GLY A 90 -25.96 2.80 -13.47
C GLY A 90 -26.20 2.02 -14.77
N LYS A 91 -25.30 2.10 -15.76
CA LYS A 91 -25.39 1.39 -17.05
C LYS A 91 -24.83 -0.04 -16.99
N SER A 92 -24.90 -0.68 -15.82
CA SER A 92 -24.21 -1.94 -15.54
C SER A 92 -24.60 -3.05 -16.53
N ILE A 93 -23.67 -3.42 -17.40
CA ILE A 93 -23.74 -4.67 -18.19
C ILE A 93 -23.02 -5.71 -17.34
N SER A 94 -23.81 -6.57 -16.68
CA SER A 94 -23.42 -7.76 -15.91
C SER A 94 -21.94 -8.19 -16.08
N THR A 95 -21.05 -7.55 -15.33
CA THR A 95 -19.77 -8.12 -14.96
C THR A 95 -19.62 -7.84 -13.49
N GLN A 96 -19.55 -8.92 -12.72
CA GLN A 96 -19.37 -8.89 -11.28
C GLN A 96 -18.07 -8.12 -10.98
N MET A 97 -18.15 -6.83 -10.69
CA MET A 97 -17.29 -6.30 -9.63
C MET A 97 -17.66 -7.14 -8.42
N THR A 98 -16.80 -8.09 -8.10
CA THR A 98 -17.02 -8.94 -6.94
C THR A 98 -17.24 -8.03 -5.75
N ASN A 99 -18.30 -8.26 -4.99
CA ASN A 99 -18.55 -7.56 -3.73
C ASN A 99 -17.47 -7.88 -2.66
N SER A 100 -16.42 -8.59 -3.06
CA SER A 100 -15.24 -8.93 -2.28
C SER A 100 -13.98 -8.36 -2.92
N SER A 101 -13.05 -8.01 -2.05
CA SER A 101 -11.67 -7.70 -2.42
C SER A 101 -10.97 -8.89 -3.09
N ASN A 102 -10.05 -8.62 -4.00
CA ASN A 102 -9.33 -9.60 -4.80
C ASN A 102 -7.81 -9.32 -4.79
N TYR A 103 -6.99 -10.34 -4.54
CA TYR A 103 -5.55 -10.18 -4.37
C TYR A 103 -4.83 -11.21 -5.23
N ILE A 104 -3.97 -10.74 -6.14
CA ILE A 104 -3.30 -11.59 -7.12
C ILE A 104 -1.84 -11.19 -7.31
N ARG A 105 -1.00 -12.20 -7.58
CA ARG A 105 0.34 -12.04 -8.14
C ARG A 105 0.30 -12.27 -9.64
N ILE A 106 1.13 -11.54 -10.38
CA ILE A 106 1.24 -11.58 -11.83
C ILE A 106 2.73 -11.75 -12.16
N ASN A 107 3.09 -12.86 -12.77
CA ASN A 107 4.49 -13.11 -13.15
C ASN A 107 4.85 -12.48 -14.51
N ALA A 108 6.12 -12.55 -14.91
CA ALA A 108 6.61 -12.08 -16.21
C ALA A 108 5.81 -12.62 -17.42
N ASN A 109 5.27 -13.83 -17.30
CA ASN A 109 4.44 -14.47 -18.32
C ASN A 109 2.95 -14.07 -18.24
N LYS A 110 2.61 -13.04 -17.46
CA LYS A 110 1.25 -12.54 -17.25
C LYS A 110 0.30 -13.59 -16.66
N LYS A 111 0.84 -14.64 -16.02
CA LYS A 111 0.04 -15.68 -15.33
C LYS A 111 -0.31 -15.21 -13.92
N PHE A 112 -1.52 -15.54 -13.51
CA PHE A 112 -2.05 -15.20 -12.19
C PHE A 112 -1.73 -16.29 -11.17
N SER A 113 -1.37 -15.88 -9.97
CA SER A 113 -1.25 -16.77 -8.81
C SER A 113 -1.73 -16.08 -7.53
N PRO A 114 -2.08 -16.83 -6.48
CA PRO A 114 -2.39 -16.26 -5.17
C PRO A 114 -1.19 -15.51 -4.57
N LEU A 115 -1.45 -14.67 -3.57
CA LEU A 115 -0.39 -14.07 -2.75
C LEU A 115 0.41 -15.16 -2.04
N LYS A 116 1.71 -14.91 -1.89
CA LYS A 116 2.64 -15.76 -1.15
C LYS A 116 2.66 -15.34 0.32
N GLU A 117 3.11 -16.22 1.20
CA GLU A 117 3.27 -15.94 2.64
C GLU A 117 4.07 -14.65 2.90
N CYS A 118 5.13 -14.44 2.12
CA CYS A 118 5.98 -13.26 2.24
C CYS A 118 5.26 -11.95 1.89
N ASP A 119 4.17 -11.97 1.11
CA ASP A 119 3.36 -10.77 0.83
C ASP A 119 2.51 -10.35 2.04
N TYR A 120 2.16 -11.31 2.91
CA TYR A 120 1.44 -11.05 4.15
C TYR A 120 2.36 -10.61 5.29
N SER A 121 3.64 -10.98 5.26
CA SER A 121 4.60 -10.64 6.32
C SER A 121 4.72 -9.13 6.61
N VAL A 122 4.53 -8.29 5.57
CA VAL A 122 4.55 -6.81 5.68
C VAL A 122 3.35 -6.29 6.48
N LEU A 123 2.24 -7.03 6.53
CA LEU A 123 1.03 -6.63 7.25
C LEU A 123 1.19 -6.79 8.77
N GLU A 124 2.09 -7.67 9.21
CA GLU A 124 2.41 -7.87 10.62
C GLU A 124 3.33 -6.78 11.17
N TRP A 125 3.84 -5.88 10.33
CA TRP A 125 4.67 -4.78 10.79
C TRP A 125 3.83 -3.79 11.61
N GLN A 126 4.12 -3.71 12.91
CA GLN A 126 3.41 -2.81 13.83
C GLN A 126 4.05 -1.42 13.94
N ASN A 127 5.35 -1.32 13.63
CA ASN A 127 6.14 -0.09 13.76
C ASN A 127 6.42 0.60 12.41
N VAL A 128 5.63 0.32 11.37
CA VAL A 128 5.80 0.98 10.07
C VAL A 128 5.60 2.48 10.22
N GLY A 129 6.58 3.27 9.79
CA GLY A 129 6.54 4.74 9.89
C GLY A 129 6.76 5.30 11.31
N CYS A 130 6.94 4.45 12.32
CA CYS A 130 7.35 4.89 13.65
C CYS A 130 8.85 5.21 13.61
N ALA A 131 9.21 6.46 13.86
CA ALA A 131 10.61 6.79 14.14
C ALA A 131 11.03 6.03 15.42
N PRO A 132 12.23 5.42 15.44
CA PRO A 132 12.73 4.83 16.68
C PRO A 132 12.80 5.92 17.75
N ASN A 133 12.44 5.57 18.99
CA ASN A 133 12.67 6.44 20.14
C ASN A 133 14.19 6.55 20.32
N ILE A 134 14.79 7.58 19.73
CA ILE A 134 16.16 7.96 20.01
C ILE A 134 16.10 8.69 21.35
N GLU A 135 16.55 8.03 22.41
CA GLU A 135 16.91 8.75 23.63
C GLU A 135 18.03 9.71 23.27
N VAL A 136 17.68 10.98 23.05
CA VAL A 136 18.68 12.02 22.84
C VAL A 136 19.41 12.17 24.17
N SER A 137 20.59 11.55 24.27
CA SER A 137 21.50 11.81 25.38
C SER A 137 21.74 13.31 25.42
N LYS A 138 21.28 13.96 26.49
CA LYS A 138 21.50 15.40 26.71
C LYS A 138 23.00 15.61 26.95
N ILE A 139 23.79 15.70 25.89
CA ILE A 139 25.16 16.19 25.99
C ILE A 139 25.03 17.67 26.36
N PRO A 140 25.56 18.12 27.50
CA PRO A 140 25.48 19.52 27.88
C PRO A 140 26.23 20.35 26.83
N MET A 141 25.55 21.31 26.22
CA MET A 141 26.22 22.37 25.46
C MET A 141 27.09 23.16 26.44
N ASN A 142 28.41 23.02 26.34
CA ASN A 142 29.33 23.94 26.99
C ASN A 142 29.18 25.31 26.33
N THR A 143 28.63 26.27 27.08
CA THR A 143 28.58 27.67 26.68
C THR A 143 30.00 28.24 26.61
N PRO A 144 30.36 28.99 25.55
CA PRO A 144 31.68 29.62 25.46
C PRO A 144 31.81 30.69 26.54
N ASN A 145 32.91 30.63 27.31
CA ASN A 145 33.24 31.67 28.30
C ASN A 145 33.34 33.03 27.61
N GLY A 146 32.62 34.01 28.17
CA GLY A 146 32.52 35.36 27.62
C GLY A 146 33.88 36.01 27.38
N SER A 147 34.07 36.50 26.16
CA SER A 147 35.16 37.39 25.80
C SER A 147 35.03 38.70 26.57
N LYS A 148 35.98 38.98 27.46
CA LYS A 148 36.17 40.33 28.01
C LYS A 148 36.73 41.22 26.91
N THR A 149 35.91 42.13 26.38
CA THR A 149 36.36 43.26 25.57
C THR A 149 37.16 44.23 26.45
N ARG A 150 38.30 44.67 25.93
CA ARG A 150 39.18 45.69 26.50
C ARG A 150 38.89 47.03 25.85
#